data_AF-A0A0B6TP28-F1
#
_entry.id   AF-A0A0B6TP28-F1
#
_cell.length_a   1.000
_cell.length_b   1.000
_cell.length_c   1.000
_cell.angle_alpha   90.00
_cell.angle_beta   90.00
_cell.angle_gamma   90.00
#
_symmetry.space_group_name_H-M   'P 1'
#
loop_
_entity.id
_entity.type
_entity.pdbx_description
1 polymer ?
#
loop_
_entity_poly.entity_id
_entity_poly.type
_entity_poly.pdbx_seq_one_letter_code
_entity_poly.pdbx_strand_id
1 'polypeptide(L)' 'MSTIPDLERNPQLPVSDFSKAPLPTEATLRSRRNIPYQFTRFVANNLRMARLAFSKH' A
#
# COMPACT_ATOMS: atom_id res chain seq x y z
N MET A 1 17.49 10.59 -15.73
CA MET A 1 18.09 10.82 -14.41
C MET A 1 16.96 10.76 -13.38
N SER A 2 16.71 9.60 -12.77
CA SER A 2 15.62 9.42 -11.79
C SER A 2 16.15 9.82 -10.41
N THR A 3 16.01 11.09 -10.05
CA THR A 3 16.42 11.58 -8.73
C THR A 3 15.38 11.12 -7.72
N ILE A 4 15.65 10.02 -7.00
CA ILE A 4 14.82 9.58 -5.88
C ILE A 4 15.33 10.34 -4.64
N PRO A 5 14.64 11.40 -4.18
CA PRO A 5 15.16 12.34 -3.18
C PRO A 5 15.41 11.70 -1.81
N ASP A 6 14.77 10.58 -1.50
CA ASP A 6 14.82 9.94 -0.18
C ASP A 6 16.09 9.10 0.03
N LEU A 7 16.76 8.68 -1.05
CA LEU A 7 17.97 7.87 -1.01
C LEU A 7 19.22 8.68 -0.65
N GLU A 8 19.28 9.93 -1.11
CA GLU A 8 20.34 10.88 -0.77
C GLU A 8 20.29 11.28 0.72
N ARG A 9 19.10 11.29 1.33
CA ARG A 9 18.92 11.68 2.74
C ARG A 9 19.31 10.56 3.71
N ASN A 10 19.15 9.30 3.32
CA ASN A 10 19.48 8.15 4.17
C ASN A 10 20.01 7.00 3.30
N PRO A 11 21.34 6.79 3.25
CA PRO A 11 21.96 5.79 2.38
C PRO A 11 21.67 4.34 2.80
N GLN A 12 21.06 4.14 3.98
CA GLN A 12 20.71 2.82 4.50
C GLN A 12 19.29 2.37 4.11
N LEU A 13 18.52 3.20 3.38
CA LEU A 13 17.22 2.78 2.89
C LEU A 13 17.40 1.75 1.76
N PRO A 14 16.80 0.55 1.86
CA PRO A 14 16.91 -0.44 0.81
C PRO A 14 16.21 0.07 -0.46
N VAL A 15 17.00 0.30 -1.52
CA VAL A 15 16.47 0.65 -2.84
C VAL A 15 15.79 -0.58 -3.41
N SER A 16 14.47 -0.58 -3.38
CA SER A 16 13.70 -1.62 -4.06
C SER A 16 13.76 -1.33 -5.57
N ASP A 17 14.32 -2.25 -6.35
CA ASP A 17 14.30 -2.16 -7.82
C ASP A 17 12.89 -2.45 -8.33
N PHE A 18 12.19 -1.39 -8.75
CA PHE A 18 10.83 -1.48 -9.30
C PHE A 18 10.82 -1.64 -10.83
N SER A 19 11.97 -1.74 -11.49
CA SER A 19 12.06 -1.82 -12.95
C SER A 19 11.38 -3.07 -13.52
N LYS A 20 11.25 -4.12 -12.69
CA LYS A 20 10.61 -5.40 -13.03
C LYS A 20 9.22 -5.55 -12.43
N ALA A 21 8.68 -4.52 -11.78
CA ALA A 21 7.35 -4.60 -11.23
C ALA A 21 6.33 -4.78 -12.36
N PRO A 22 5.40 -5.74 -12.25
CA PRO A 22 4.36 -5.91 -13.26
C PRO A 22 3.50 -4.65 -13.32
N LEU A 23 3.24 -4.16 -14.54
CA LEU A 23 2.33 -3.05 -14.74
C LEU A 23 0.92 -3.43 -14.23
N PRO A 24 0.19 -2.48 -13.62
CA PRO A 24 -1.17 -2.75 -13.18
C PRO A 24 -2.04 -3.15 -14.37
N THR A 25 -2.79 -4.25 -14.23
CA THR A 25 -3.73 -4.69 -15.25
C THR A 25 -5.01 -3.84 -15.21
N GLU A 26 -5.82 -3.90 -16.26
CA GLU A 26 -7.12 -3.21 -16.28
C GLU A 26 -8.02 -3.61 -15.09
N ALA A 27 -7.98 -4.88 -14.67
CA ALA A 27 -8.72 -5.35 -13.51
C ALA A 27 -8.26 -4.66 -12.22
N THR A 28 -6.94 -4.46 -12.06
CA THR A 28 -6.37 -3.69 -10.95
C THR A 28 -6.79 -2.23 -11.00
N LEU A 29 -6.87 -1.62 -12.20
CA LEU A 29 -7.32 -0.23 -12.33
C LEU A 29 -8.82 -0.06 -12.03
N ARG A 30 -9.67 -0.99 -12.49
CA ARG A 30 -11.12 -0.96 -12.24
C ARG A 30 -11.46 -1.15 -10.75
N SER A 31 -10.78 -2.08 -10.08
CA SER A 31 -10.95 -2.28 -8.63
C SER A 31 -10.54 -1.07 -7.81
N ARG A 32 -9.48 -0.35 -8.22
CA ARG A 32 -9.08 0.93 -7.60
C ARG A 32 -10.10 2.05 -7.79
N ARG A 33 -10.92 2.04 -8.84
CA ARG A 33 -11.94 3.06 -9.08
C ARG A 33 -13.24 2.80 -8.30
N ASN A 34 -13.39 1.63 -7.69
CA ASN A 34 -14.61 1.23 -7.00
C ASN A 34 -14.61 1.74 -5.54
N ILE A 35 -15.36 2.82 -5.28
CA ILE A 35 -15.49 3.44 -3.95
C ILE A 35 -16.11 2.48 -2.93
N PRO A 36 -17.24 1.78 -3.20
CA PRO A 36 -17.77 0.77 -2.29
C PRO A 36 -16.75 -0.30 -1.89
N TYR A 37 -16.01 -0.84 -2.87
CA TYR A 37 -14.97 -1.85 -2.60
C TYR A 37 -13.86 -1.31 -1.68
N GLN A 38 -13.39 -0.08 -1.93
CA GLN A 38 -12.40 0.57 -1.08
C GLN A 38 -12.91 0.82 0.34
N PHE A 39 -14.17 1.24 0.48
CA PHE A 39 -14.79 1.48 1.78
C PHE A 39 -14.90 0.18 2.59
N THR A 40 -15.38 -0.91 1.99
CA THR A 40 -15.44 -2.22 2.65
C THR A 40 -14.05 -2.69 3.10
N ARG A 41 -13.03 -2.55 2.23
CA ARG A 41 -11.65 -2.91 2.57
C ARG A 41 -11.10 -2.05 3.72
N PHE A 42 -11.39 -0.76 3.71
CA PHE A 42 -11.02 0.15 4.80
C PHE A 42 -11.65 -0.29 6.12
N VAL A 43 -12.96 -0.51 6.15
CA VAL A 43 -13.68 -0.94 7.36
C VAL A 43 -13.15 -2.27 7.87
N ALA A 44 -12.96 -3.27 7.00
CA ALA A 44 -12.46 -4.59 7.39
C ALA A 44 -11.07 -4.53 8.05
N ASN A 45 -10.16 -3.74 7.47
CA ASN A 45 -8.82 -3.57 8.03
C ASN A 45 -8.84 -2.86 9.39
N ASN A 46 -9.64 -1.79 9.51
CA ASN A 46 -9.76 -1.05 10.78
C ASN A 46 -10.41 -1.91 11.87
N LEU A 47 -11.45 -2.68 11.54
CA LEU A 47 -12.07 -3.61 12.47
C LEU A 47 -11.09 -4.69 12.95
N ARG A 48 -10.23 -5.22 12.07
CA ARG A 48 -9.19 -6.17 12.46
C ARG A 48 -8.20 -5.56 13.44
N MET A 49 -7.77 -4.32 13.20
CA MET A 49 -6.86 -3.61 14.10
C MET A 49 -7.52 -3.28 15.43
N ALA A 50 -8.76 -2.79 15.41
CA ALA A 50 -9.56 -2.56 16.61
C ALA A 50 -9.68 -3.86 17.42
N ARG A 51 -10.04 -4.98 16.77
CA ARG A 51 -10.10 -6.29 17.45
C ARG A 51 -8.78 -6.67 18.10
N LEU A 52 -7.65 -6.51 17.42
CA LEU A 52 -6.33 -6.79 17.99
C LEU A 52 -5.98 -5.87 19.17
N ALA A 53 -6.37 -4.59 19.10
CA ALA A 53 -6.15 -3.62 20.16
C ALA A 53 -6.99 -3.92 21.41
N PHE A 54 -8.27 -4.21 21.24
CA PHE A 54 -9.19 -4.48 22.34
C PHE A 54 -9.10 -5.91 22.90
N SER A 55 -8.61 -6.88 22.11
CA SER A 55 -8.43 -8.26 22.55
C SER A 55 -7.21 -8.48 23.46
N LYS A 56 -6.37 -7.45 23.66
CA LYS A 56 -5.18 -7.51 24.52
C LYS A 56 -5.39 -6.93 25.92
N HIS A 57 -6.63 -6.61 26.30
CA HIS A 57 -7.01 -6.26 27.67
C HIS A 57 -7.76 -7.41 28.34
#